data_AF-A0A660YRK1-F1
#
_entry.id   AF-A0A660YRK1-F1
#
_cell.length_a   1.000
_cell.length_b   1.000
_cell.length_c   1.000
_cell.angle_alpha   90.00
_cell.angle_beta   90.00
_cell.angle_gamma   90.00
#
_symmetry.space_group_name_H-M   'P 1'
#
loop_
_entity.id
_entity.type
_entity.pdbx_description
1 polymer ?
#
loop_
_entity_poly.entity_id
_entity_poly.type
_entity_poly.pdbx_seq_one_letter_code
_entity_poly.pdbx_strand_id
1 'polypeptide(L)'
;MQPKYKRILLLSLKIVVSTFLCYFLIKKIGLGNFARQFQTAKISWIIVGLAVFLVSNLLGSLQWYLLMRHSQISITFNKALQYYFIGLFFNNFFVSNMGGDVFRIYYASKYSRNGTGAISSVFLDRFF
;
A
#
# COMPACT_ATOMS: atom_id res chain seq x y z
N MET A 1 -10.78 -30.88 -5.68
CA MET A 1 -10.09 -30.44 -4.44
C MET A 1 -10.83 -29.24 -3.87
N GLN A 2 -11.30 -29.30 -2.62
CA GLN A 2 -12.09 -28.21 -2.03
C GLN A 2 -11.27 -26.90 -2.01
N PRO A 3 -11.91 -25.72 -2.22
CA PRO A 3 -11.22 -24.42 -2.38
C PRO A 3 -10.32 -24.05 -1.19
N LYS A 4 -10.61 -24.58 0.00
CA LYS A 4 -9.82 -24.41 1.22
C LYS A 4 -8.41 -25.00 1.10
N TYR A 5 -8.25 -26.17 0.48
CA TYR A 5 -6.95 -26.85 0.34
C TYR A 5 -6.03 -26.17 -0.69
N LYS A 6 -6.58 -25.66 -1.79
CA LYS A 6 -5.81 -24.86 -2.76
C LYS A 6 -5.21 -23.60 -2.11
N ARG A 7 -5.99 -22.90 -1.26
CA ARG A 7 -5.52 -21.70 -0.57
C ARG A 7 -4.40 -21.99 0.42
N ILE A 8 -4.53 -23.05 1.22
CA ILE A 8 -3.50 -23.47 2.17
C ILE A 8 -2.23 -23.89 1.43
N LEU A 9 -2.35 -24.69 0.36
CA LEU A 9 -1.22 -25.11 -0.46
C LEU A 9 -0.46 -23.92 -1.07
N LEU A 10 -1.19 -22.94 -1.64
CA LEU A 10 -0.58 -21.73 -2.21
C LEU A 10 0.09 -20.87 -1.15
N LEU A 11 -0.51 -20.74 0.04
CA LEU A 11 0.10 -20.02 1.17
C LEU A 11 1.38 -20.71 1.65
N SER A 12 1.35 -22.03 1.85
CA SER A 12 2.51 -22.82 2.24
C SER A 12 3.63 -22.71 1.21
N LEU A 13 3.31 -22.84 -0.09
CA LEU A 13 4.29 -22.67 -1.16
C LEU A 13 4.90 -21.27 -1.14
N LYS A 14 4.09 -20.21 -0.98
CA LYS A 14 4.57 -18.83 -0.92
C LYS A 14 5.51 -18.62 0.27
N ILE A 15 5.17 -19.15 1.45
CA ILE A 15 6.01 -19.10 2.64
C ILE A 15 7.32 -19.84 2.41
N VAL A 16 7.28 -21.07 1.91
CA VAL A 16 8.48 -21.88 1.64
C VAL A 16 9.40 -21.18 0.65
N VAL A 17 8.86 -20.65 -0.45
CA VAL A 17 9.64 -19.93 -1.46
C VAL A 17 10.24 -18.64 -0.88
N SER A 18 9.46 -17.84 -0.14
CA SER A 18 9.94 -16.62 0.51
C SER A 18 11.05 -16.92 1.53
N THR A 19 10.86 -17.92 2.40
CA THR A 19 11.85 -18.33 3.40
C THR A 19 13.12 -18.86 2.72
N PHE A 20 12.98 -19.68 1.68
CA PHE A 20 14.11 -20.21 0.92
C PHE A 20 14.92 -19.09 0.26
N LEU A 21 14.26 -18.14 -0.39
CA LEU A 21 14.91 -16.98 -1.01
C LEU A 21 15.63 -16.13 0.03
N CYS A 22 14.98 -15.79 1.16
CA CYS A 22 15.60 -15.03 2.23
C CYS A 22 16.84 -15.75 2.79
N TYR A 23 16.72 -17.05 3.07
CA TYR A 23 17.85 -17.85 3.57
C TYR A 23 19.00 -17.90 2.57
N PHE A 24 18.71 -18.15 1.29
CA PHE A 24 19.69 -18.18 0.22
C PHE A 24 20.42 -16.83 0.08
N LEU A 25 19.66 -15.72 0.13
CA LEU A 25 20.22 -14.37 0.02
C LEU A 25 21.14 -14.05 1.20
N ILE A 26 20.70 -14.35 2.44
CA ILE A 26 21.50 -14.13 3.65
C ILE A 26 22.79 -14.96 3.62
N LYS A 27 22.70 -16.22 3.19
CA LYS A 27 23.86 -17.09 3.06
C LYS A 27 24.85 -16.60 2.00
N LYS A 28 24.35 -16.08 0.87
CA LYS A 28 25.18 -15.57 -0.22
C LYS A 28 25.83 -14.23 0.09
N ILE A 29 25.11 -13.32 0.76
CA ILE A 29 25.60 -11.99 1.10
C ILE A 29 26.51 -12.04 2.35
N GLY A 30 26.14 -12.88 3.32
CA GLY A 30 26.78 -12.94 4.64
C GLY A 30 26.38 -11.75 5.51
N LEU A 31 25.82 -12.02 6.69
CA LEU A 31 25.34 -10.98 7.63
C LEU A 31 26.43 -9.94 7.98
N GLY A 32 27.69 -10.36 8.06
CA GLY A 32 28.82 -9.46 8.35
C GLY A 32 29.19 -8.49 7.21
N ASN A 33 28.94 -8.86 5.95
CA ASN A 33 29.13 -7.94 4.82
C ASN A 33 27.97 -6.96 4.71
N PHE A 34 26.75 -7.42 5.00
CA PHE A 34 25.56 -6.57 5.07
C PHE A 34 25.72 -5.47 6.14
N ALA A 35 26.16 -5.83 7.35
CA ALA A 35 26.40 -4.85 8.42
C ALA A 35 27.48 -3.82 8.06
N ARG A 36 28.56 -4.24 7.39
CA ARG A 36 29.61 -3.32 6.91
C ARG A 36 29.13 -2.38 5.81
N GLN A 37 28.33 -2.86 4.86
CA GLN A 37 27.70 -2.01 3.84
C GLN A 37 26.71 -1.01 4.44
N PHE A 38 26.02 -1.38 5.53
CA PHE A 38 25.14 -0.46 6.24
C PHE A 38 25.91 0.68 6.92
N GLN A 39 27.11 0.40 7.43
CA GLN A 39 27.98 1.41 8.05
C GLN A 39 28.61 2.37 7.02
N THR A 40 28.88 1.89 5.80
CA THR A 40 29.40 2.74 4.72
C THR A 40 28.30 3.42 3.90
N ALA A 41 27.03 3.19 4.24
CA ALA A 41 25.91 3.82 3.57
C ALA A 41 25.96 5.34 3.76
N LYS A 42 25.99 6.08 2.64
CA LYS A 42 26.00 7.54 2.68
C LYS A 42 24.61 8.05 3.06
N ILE A 43 24.52 8.81 4.14
CA ILE A 43 23.28 9.44 4.61
C ILE A 43 22.59 10.29 3.52
N SER A 44 23.37 10.85 2.60
CA SER A 44 22.85 11.62 1.46
C SER A 44 21.87 10.81 0.60
N TRP A 45 22.17 9.55 0.32
CA TRP A 45 21.29 8.68 -0.47
C TRP A 45 20.00 8.32 0.27
N ILE A 46 20.06 8.22 1.61
CA ILE A 46 18.88 8.01 2.44
C ILE A 46 17.96 9.22 2.36
N ILE A 47 18.53 10.43 2.45
CA ILE A 47 17.77 11.69 2.32
C ILE A 47 17.13 11.80 0.93
N VAL A 48 17.88 11.48 -0.13
CA VAL A 48 17.34 11.46 -1.50
C VAL A 48 16.18 10.46 -1.62
N GLY A 49 16.34 9.24 -1.11
CA GLY A 49 15.28 8.24 -1.09
C GLY A 49 14.03 8.70 -0.34
N LEU A 50 14.22 9.33 0.82
CA LEU A 50 13.12 9.89 1.61
C LEU A 50 12.41 11.03 0.87
N ALA A 51 13.16 11.93 0.22
CA ALA A 51 12.59 13.02 -0.57
C ALA A 51 11.78 12.49 -1.75
N VAL A 52 12.31 11.52 -2.50
CA VAL A 52 11.59 10.88 -3.62
C VAL A 52 10.33 10.18 -3.12
N PHE A 53 10.40 9.47 -2.00
CA PHE A 53 9.23 8.84 -1.39
C PHE A 53 8.15 9.86 -1.01
N LEU A 54 8.53 10.97 -0.36
CA LEU A 54 7.59 12.02 0.02
C LEU A 54 6.96 12.68 -1.20
N VAL A 55 7.75 13.03 -2.22
CA VAL A 55 7.26 13.63 -3.46
C VAL A 55 6.30 12.69 -4.18
N SER A 56 6.64 11.40 -4.30
CA SER A 56 5.77 10.40 -4.92
C SER A 56 4.42 10.32 -4.23
N ASN A 57 4.40 10.33 -2.89
CA ASN A 57 3.14 10.28 -2.12
C ASN A 57 2.36 11.60 -2.18
N LEU A 58 3.04 12.75 -2.23
CA LEU A 58 2.39 14.03 -2.47
C LEU A 58 1.68 14.06 -3.83
N LEU A 59 2.35 13.59 -4.89
CA LEU A 59 1.76 13.48 -6.21
C LEU A 59 0.56 12.52 -6.22
N GLY A 60 0.67 11.36 -5.56
CA GLY A 60 -0.43 10.42 -5.41
C GLY A 60 -1.64 11.03 -4.68
N SER A 61 -1.40 11.81 -3.63
CA SER A 61 -2.46 12.53 -2.90
C SER A 61 -3.12 13.62 -3.76
N LEU A 62 -2.36 14.30 -4.61
CA LEU A 62 -2.86 15.32 -5.54
C LEU A 62 -3.73 14.68 -6.63
N GLN A 63 -3.28 13.58 -7.22
CA GLN A 63 -4.07 12.82 -8.17
C GLN A 63 -5.41 12.40 -7.55
N TRP A 64 -5.40 11.88 -6.32
CA TRP A 64 -6.62 11.45 -5.64
C TRP A 64 -7.55 12.62 -5.29
N TYR A 65 -6.99 13.77 -4.88
CA TYR A 65 -7.74 15.00 -4.68
C TYR A 65 -8.45 15.48 -5.96
N LEU A 66 -7.75 15.47 -7.10
CA LEU A 66 -8.33 15.84 -8.39
C LEU A 66 -9.48 14.89 -8.77
N LEU A 67 -9.32 13.58 -8.55
CA LEU A 67 -10.35 12.58 -8.81
C LEU A 67 -11.62 12.82 -7.96
N MET A 68 -11.46 13.21 -6.70
CA MET A 68 -12.58 13.57 -5.83
C MET A 68 -13.31 14.84 -6.30
N ARG A 69 -12.57 15.86 -6.73
CA ARG A 69 -13.17 17.08 -7.28
C ARG A 69 -14.00 16.79 -8.53
N HIS A 70 -13.50 15.94 -9.42
CA HIS A 70 -14.27 15.49 -10.59
C HIS A 70 -15.54 14.72 -10.20
N SER A 71 -15.52 14.02 -9.06
CA SER A 71 -16.67 13.28 -8.53
C SER A 71 -17.63 14.16 -7.70
N GLN A 72 -17.54 15.49 -7.80
CA GLN A 72 -18.29 16.47 -7.02
C GLN A 72 -18.15 16.34 -5.48
N ILE A 73 -17.08 15.73 -5.00
CA ILE A 73 -16.76 15.66 -3.57
C ILE A 73 -15.89 16.87 -3.21
N SER A 74 -16.48 17.81 -2.46
CA SER A 74 -15.81 19.04 -2.03
C SER A 74 -15.00 18.81 -0.74
N ILE A 75 -13.72 18.46 -0.91
CA ILE A 75 -12.74 18.44 0.20
C ILE A 75 -11.59 19.43 -0.08
N THR A 76 -10.93 19.90 0.96
CA THR A 76 -9.68 20.68 0.84
C THR A 76 -8.51 19.74 0.56
N PHE A 77 -7.50 20.20 -0.18
CA PHE A 77 -6.29 19.42 -0.46
C PHE A 77 -5.61 18.90 0.81
N ASN A 78 -5.51 19.70 1.88
CA ASN A 78 -4.92 19.27 3.16
C ASN A 78 -5.65 18.07 3.78
N LYS A 79 -6.98 17.98 3.62
CA LYS A 79 -7.76 16.84 4.09
C LYS A 79 -7.51 15.61 3.21
N ALA A 80 -7.44 15.79 1.89
CA ALA A 80 -7.08 14.72 0.96
C ALA A 80 -5.70 14.13 1.29
N LEU A 81 -4.71 15.01 1.53
CA LEU A 81 -3.36 14.63 1.94
C LEU A 81 -3.36 13.83 3.25
N GLN A 82 -4.07 14.33 4.28
CA GLN A 82 -4.19 13.64 5.56
C GLN A 82 -4.79 12.23 5.38
N TYR A 83 -5.90 12.10 4.66
CA TYR A 83 -6.54 10.80 4.43
C TYR A 83 -5.68 9.86 3.58
N TYR A 84 -4.93 10.40 2.61
CA TYR A 84 -4.01 9.62 1.80
C TYR A 84 -2.91 8.98 2.67
N PHE A 85 -2.28 9.76 3.55
CA PHE A 85 -1.25 9.25 4.46
C PHE A 85 -1.81 8.28 5.51
N ILE A 86 -3.03 8.50 6.01
CA ILE A 86 -3.72 7.54 6.87
C ILE A 86 -3.95 6.23 6.11
N GLY A 87 -4.46 6.29 4.88
CA GLY A 87 -4.64 5.11 4.03
C GLY A 87 -3.33 4.37 3.76
N LEU A 88 -2.25 5.12 3.51
CA LEU A 88 -0.90 4.57 3.33
C LEU A 88 -0.38 3.87 4.59
N PHE A 89 -0.62 4.44 5.76
CA PHE A 89 -0.30 3.79 7.04
C PHE A 89 -1.05 2.47 7.17
N PHE A 90 -2.38 2.47 6.99
CA PHE A 90 -3.13 1.23 7.09
C PHE A 90 -2.71 0.20 6.03
N ASN A 91 -2.38 0.61 4.81
CA ASN A 91 -1.90 -0.31 3.77
C ASN A 91 -0.56 -0.99 4.13
N ASN A 92 0.36 -0.26 4.78
CA ASN A 92 1.67 -0.81 5.15
C ASN A 92 1.63 -1.61 6.46
N PHE A 93 0.83 -1.20 7.44
CA PHE A 93 0.81 -1.81 8.77
C PHE A 93 -0.28 -2.86 8.96
N PHE A 94 -1.40 -2.78 8.22
CA PHE A 94 -2.41 -3.84 8.26
C PHE A 94 -2.12 -4.86 7.16
N VAL A 95 -2.02 -6.13 7.56
CA VAL A 95 -1.86 -7.30 6.66
C VAL A 95 -2.96 -7.35 5.59
N SER A 96 -4.09 -6.70 5.85
CA SER A 96 -5.18 -6.52 4.91
C SER A 96 -4.97 -5.24 4.11
N ASN A 97 -4.67 -5.37 2.80
CA ASN A 97 -4.61 -4.29 1.79
C ASN A 97 -5.87 -3.39 1.70
N MET A 98 -6.86 -3.55 2.59
CA MET A 98 -8.16 -2.87 2.57
C MET A 98 -8.16 -1.52 3.29
N GLY A 99 -7.07 -1.11 3.93
CA GLY A 99 -7.00 0.13 4.73
C GLY A 99 -7.34 1.42 3.97
N GLY A 100 -6.81 1.58 2.76
CA GLY A 100 -7.08 2.74 1.90
C GLY A 100 -8.47 2.72 1.25
N ASP A 101 -8.93 1.53 0.87
CA ASP A 101 -10.27 1.30 0.30
C ASP A 101 -11.37 1.60 1.34
N VAL A 102 -11.15 1.26 2.61
CA VAL A 102 -12.12 1.52 3.69
C VAL A 102 -12.37 3.00 3.90
N PHE A 103 -11.36 3.87 3.79
CA PHE A 103 -11.57 5.32 3.89
C PHE A 103 -12.28 5.90 2.65
N ARG A 104 -11.95 5.41 1.45
CA ARG A 104 -12.66 5.76 0.21
C ARG A 104 -14.13 5.34 0.27
N ILE A 105 -14.41 4.12 0.73
CA ILE A 105 -15.77 3.60 0.94
C ILE A 105 -16.49 4.37 2.04
N TYR A 106 -15.84 4.67 3.17
CA TYR A 106 -16.46 5.38 4.29
C TYR A 106 -16.84 6.82 3.93
N TYR A 107 -15.99 7.54 3.18
CA TYR A 107 -16.32 8.88 2.70
C TYR A 107 -17.38 8.86 1.58
N ALA A 108 -17.29 7.91 0.65
CA ALA A 108 -18.32 7.69 -0.37
C ALA A 108 -19.68 7.31 0.27
N SER A 109 -19.70 6.50 1.32
CA SER A 109 -20.93 6.09 2.02
C SER A 109 -21.50 7.21 2.90
N LYS A 110 -20.66 8.12 3.39
CA LYS A 110 -21.09 9.24 4.23
C LYS A 110 -21.73 10.37 3.43
N TYR A 111 -21.39 10.51 2.14
CA TYR A 111 -21.93 11.54 1.25
C TYR A 111 -22.83 11.01 0.11
N SER A 112 -22.85 9.70 -0.14
CA SER A 112 -23.81 9.06 -1.04
C SER A 112 -24.98 8.48 -0.25
N ARG A 113 -26.20 8.89 -0.62
CA ARG A 113 -27.45 8.44 0.03
C ARG A 113 -27.80 6.96 -0.21
N ASN A 114 -27.01 6.24 -1.02
CA ASN A 114 -27.23 4.83 -1.39
C ASN A 114 -25.92 4.02 -1.31
N GLY A 115 -25.77 3.20 -0.27
CA GLY A 115 -24.56 2.41 0.04
C GLY A 115 -24.20 1.31 -0.96
N THR A 116 -25.04 1.04 -1.96
CA THR A 116 -24.86 -0.02 -2.97
C THR A 116 -23.86 0.34 -4.07
N GLY A 117 -23.60 1.63 -4.31
CA GLY A 117 -22.65 2.09 -5.34
C GLY A 117 -21.17 1.88 -4.96
N ALA A 118 -20.85 1.96 -3.66
CA ALA A 118 -19.47 1.92 -3.15
C ALA A 118 -18.82 0.52 -3.25
N ILE A 119 -19.62 -0.54 -3.25
CA ILE A 119 -19.14 -1.92 -3.43
C ILE A 119 -18.79 -2.15 -4.91
N SER A 120 -19.57 -1.57 -5.83
CA SER A 120 -19.40 -1.73 -7.27
C SER A 120 -18.14 -1.04 -7.79
N SER A 121 -17.76 0.11 -7.22
CA SER A 121 -16.55 0.84 -7.63
C SER A 121 -15.26 0.11 -7.23
N VAL A 122 -15.22 -0.53 -6.05
CA VAL A 122 -14.03 -1.27 -5.59
C VAL A 122 -13.89 -2.62 -6.30
N PHE A 123 -15.00 -3.20 -6.77
CA PHE A 123 -14.97 -4.37 -7.64
C PHE A 123 -14.47 -4.02 -9.06
N LEU A 124 -14.89 -2.88 -9.63
CA LEU A 124 -14.43 -2.46 -10.96
C LEU A 124 -12.95 -2.06 -10.97
N ASP A 125 -12.47 -1.36 -9.93
CA ASP A 125 -11.06 -0.94 -9.77
C ASP A 125 -10.08 -2.11 -9.57
N ARG A 126 -10.57 -3.33 -9.35
CA ARG A 126 -9.74 -4.53 -9.15
C ARG A 126 -9.71 -5.49 -10.34
N PHE A 127 -10.59 -5.32 -11.32
CA PHE A 127 -10.73 -6.23 -12.46
C PHE A 127 -10.48 -5.55 -13.83
N PHE A 128 -10.39 -4.23 -13.85
CA PHE A 128 -9.83 -3.43 -14.96
C PHE A 128 -8.63 -2.64 -14.45
#